data_AF-A0AAD4JYD1-F1
#
_entry.id   AF-A0AAD4JYD1-F1
#
_cell.length_a   1.000
_cell.length_b   1.000
_cell.length_c   1.000
_cell.angle_alpha   90.00
_cell.angle_beta   90.00
_cell.angle_gamma   90.00
#
_symmetry.space_group_name_H-M   'P 1'
#
loop_
_entity.id
_entity.type
_entity.pdbx_description
1 polymer ?
#
loop_
_entity_poly.entity_id
_entity_poly.type
_entity_poly.pdbx_seq_one_letter_code
_entity_poly.pdbx_strand_id
1 'polypeptide(L)'
;EQQQQEPEPLCLEYATLHTLPLHVRQLLSSYNGRSASSVELLTLLIYALALECGYVERHIYATKRAELKPVPAIGSFHIYNVRMLSQLLPKLQSANEATPLRLELRSLVEEHDESSESALLSHLMISALGSDLLIVTLGPVPPIVDCGYSVCLTVPRYVINVQLRPHQLRFRKLDELTLQLREKLYQPMRVQQLQRLKLYRNPTLLGLPEELYSRIFRHLSRNQLNIVANVNRQLCGY
;
A
#
# COMPACT_ATOMS: atom_id res chain seq x y z
N GLU A 1 -33.22 -14.99 -10.31
CA GLU A 1 -32.45 -13.72 -10.30
C GLU A 1 -30.99 -14.07 -10.55
N GLN A 2 -30.44 -13.66 -11.70
CA GLN A 2 -29.02 -13.86 -11.99
C GLN A 2 -28.24 -12.85 -11.13
N GLN A 3 -27.55 -13.32 -10.09
CA GLN A 3 -26.59 -12.50 -9.37
C GLN A 3 -25.52 -12.06 -10.36
N GLN A 4 -25.57 -10.80 -10.80
CA GLN A 4 -24.45 -10.17 -11.48
C GLN A 4 -23.26 -10.27 -10.54
N GLN A 5 -22.25 -11.06 -10.91
CA GLN A 5 -20.99 -11.12 -10.18
C GLN A 5 -20.42 -9.71 -10.14
N GLU A 6 -20.38 -9.10 -8.96
CA GLU A 6 -19.68 -7.83 -8.76
C GLU A 6 -18.24 -7.99 -9.27
N PRO A 7 -17.72 -7.00 -10.02
CA PRO A 7 -16.35 -7.06 -10.52
C PRO A 7 -15.38 -7.13 -9.34
N GLU A 8 -14.36 -7.98 -9.48
CA GLU A 8 -13.36 -8.15 -8.42
C GLU A 8 -12.66 -6.81 -8.11
N PRO A 9 -12.59 -6.39 -6.83
CA PRO A 9 -11.98 -5.13 -6.47
C PRO A 9 -10.48 -5.15 -6.71
N LEU A 10 -9.95 -4.04 -7.24
CA LEU A 10 -8.51 -3.89 -7.52
C LEU A 10 -7.69 -3.72 -6.24
N CYS A 11 -8.20 -2.94 -5.30
CA CYS A 11 -7.54 -2.52 -4.06
C CYS A 11 -8.44 -2.79 -2.84
N LEU A 12 -7.84 -2.83 -1.66
CA LEU A 12 -8.49 -3.14 -0.39
C LEU A 12 -9.58 -2.12 -0.02
N GLU A 13 -9.41 -0.86 -0.41
CA GLU A 13 -10.42 0.20 -0.20
C GLU A 13 -11.76 -0.08 -0.88
N TYR A 14 -11.76 -0.90 -1.95
CA TYR A 14 -12.97 -1.26 -2.70
C TYR A 14 -13.51 -2.64 -2.31
N ALA A 15 -12.98 -3.26 -1.25
CA ALA A 15 -13.49 -4.53 -0.76
C ALA A 15 -14.93 -4.39 -0.25
N THR A 16 -15.77 -5.37 -0.59
CA THR A 16 -17.16 -5.43 -0.13
C THR A 16 -17.36 -6.61 0.83
N LEU A 17 -18.54 -6.71 1.42
CA LEU A 17 -18.92 -7.90 2.21
C LEU A 17 -18.93 -9.19 1.37
N HIS A 18 -18.96 -9.06 0.04
CA HIS A 18 -19.04 -10.18 -0.89
C HIS A 18 -17.68 -10.47 -1.56
N THR A 19 -16.82 -9.47 -1.74
CA THR A 19 -15.58 -9.63 -2.52
C THR A 19 -14.36 -9.01 -1.82
N LEU A 20 -13.23 -9.73 -1.89
CA LEU A 20 -11.91 -9.25 -1.49
C LEU A 20 -10.99 -9.24 -2.71
N PRO A 21 -10.04 -8.30 -2.79
CA PRO A 21 -9.05 -8.28 -3.87
C PRO A 21 -8.23 -9.58 -3.94
N LEU A 22 -7.85 -9.98 -5.15
CA LEU A 22 -7.09 -11.21 -5.40
C LEU A 22 -5.86 -11.34 -4.50
N HIS A 23 -5.09 -10.27 -4.39
CA HIS A 23 -3.83 -10.27 -3.65
C HIS A 23 -4.05 -10.50 -2.15
N VAL A 24 -5.16 -10.01 -1.58
CA VAL A 24 -5.53 -10.30 -0.18
C VAL A 24 -5.96 -11.75 -0.03
N ARG A 25 -6.75 -12.29 -0.98
CA ARG A 25 -7.12 -13.71 -0.96
C ARG A 25 -5.90 -14.63 -1.07
N GLN A 26 -4.93 -14.28 -1.90
CA GLN A 26 -3.65 -14.98 -2.03
C GLN A 26 -2.88 -14.96 -0.70
N LEU A 27 -2.74 -13.78 -0.07
CA LEU A 27 -2.09 -13.68 1.24
C LEU A 27 -2.84 -14.48 2.31
N LEU A 28 -4.18 -14.44 2.34
CA LEU A 28 -4.98 -15.21 3.30
C LEU A 28 -4.87 -16.72 3.11
N SER A 29 -4.60 -17.19 1.89
CA SER A 29 -4.39 -18.62 1.62
C SER A 29 -3.20 -19.20 2.40
N SER A 30 -2.27 -18.36 2.84
CA SER A 30 -1.18 -18.73 3.76
C SER A 30 -1.62 -19.21 5.14
N TYR A 31 -2.87 -18.90 5.51
CA TYR A 31 -3.47 -19.34 6.76
C TYR A 31 -4.44 -20.51 6.56
N ASN A 32 -4.53 -21.08 5.34
CA ASN A 32 -5.33 -22.28 5.11
C ASN A 32 -4.77 -23.44 5.95
N GLY A 33 -5.56 -23.92 6.92
CA GLY A 33 -5.18 -25.02 7.81
C GLY A 33 -4.60 -24.58 9.16
N ARG A 34 -4.33 -23.29 9.38
CA ARG A 34 -3.94 -22.73 10.70
C ARG A 34 -4.94 -21.68 11.17
N SER A 35 -5.20 -21.63 12.48
CA SER A 35 -6.01 -20.56 13.05
C SER A 35 -5.18 -19.28 13.15
N ALA A 36 -5.51 -18.28 12.35
CA ALA A 36 -4.93 -16.94 12.47
C ALA A 36 -5.59 -16.17 13.62
N SER A 37 -4.79 -15.51 14.45
CA SER A 37 -5.30 -14.53 15.42
C SER A 37 -5.76 -13.24 14.74
N SER A 38 -6.57 -12.44 15.43
CA SER A 38 -7.04 -11.15 14.90
C SER A 38 -5.89 -10.19 14.62
N VAL A 39 -4.84 -10.25 15.44
CA VAL A 39 -3.60 -9.48 15.27
C VAL A 39 -2.86 -9.90 14.00
N GLU A 40 -2.70 -11.21 13.76
CA GLU A 40 -2.06 -11.70 12.53
C GLU A 40 -2.85 -11.31 11.28
N LEU A 41 -4.18 -11.40 11.32
CA LEU A 41 -5.01 -10.99 10.19
C LEU A 41 -4.88 -9.49 9.90
N LEU A 42 -4.89 -8.63 10.94
CA LEU A 42 -4.70 -7.19 10.74
C LEU A 42 -3.27 -6.86 10.27
N THR A 43 -2.26 -7.56 10.79
CA THR A 43 -0.87 -7.47 10.32
C THR A 43 -0.75 -7.81 8.84
N LEU A 44 -1.46 -8.85 8.38
CA LEU A 44 -1.51 -9.21 6.97
C LEU A 44 -2.18 -8.14 6.11
N LEU A 45 -3.26 -7.50 6.59
CA LEU A 45 -3.88 -6.37 5.88
C LEU A 45 -2.94 -5.16 5.79
N ILE A 46 -2.20 -4.86 6.87
CA ILE A 46 -1.17 -3.81 6.87
C ILE A 46 -0.11 -4.12 5.80
N TYR A 47 0.36 -5.37 5.73
CA TYR A 47 1.30 -5.79 4.69
C TYR A 47 0.72 -5.69 3.27
N ALA A 48 -0.53 -6.12 3.06
CA ALA A 48 -1.21 -5.99 1.77
C ALA A 48 -1.27 -4.52 1.31
N LEU A 49 -1.59 -3.61 2.23
CA LEU A 49 -1.59 -2.17 1.97
C LEU A 49 -0.20 -1.62 1.68
N ALA A 50 0.85 -2.15 2.30
CA ALA A 50 2.22 -1.81 1.94
C ALA A 50 2.49 -2.12 0.45
N LEU A 51 2.08 -3.32 -0.03
CA LEU A 51 2.20 -3.70 -1.44
C LEU A 51 1.41 -2.74 -2.35
N GLU A 52 0.17 -2.42 -2.00
CA GLU A 52 -0.65 -1.45 -2.75
C GLU A 52 -0.03 -0.05 -2.79
N CYS A 53 0.67 0.34 -1.72
CA CYS A 53 1.39 1.60 -1.63
C CYS A 53 2.80 1.56 -2.26
N GLY A 54 3.13 0.49 -2.98
CA GLY A 54 4.38 0.38 -3.72
C GLY A 54 5.59 0.05 -2.85
N TYR A 55 5.38 -0.61 -1.71
CA TYR A 55 6.46 -1.16 -0.89
C TYR A 55 6.60 -2.66 -1.12
N VAL A 56 7.82 -3.18 -0.95
CA VAL A 56 8.11 -4.61 -1.00
C VAL A 56 9.18 -4.93 0.03
N GLU A 57 9.20 -6.15 0.58
CA GLU A 57 10.31 -6.53 1.46
C GLU A 57 11.64 -6.48 0.72
N ARG A 58 12.69 -5.95 1.36
CA ARG A 58 14.02 -5.77 0.77
C ARG A 58 14.60 -7.07 0.20
N HIS A 59 14.46 -8.17 0.94
CA HIS A 59 14.97 -9.47 0.51
C HIS A 59 14.21 -10.03 -0.70
N ILE A 60 12.89 -9.78 -0.78
CA ILE A 60 12.08 -10.14 -1.95
C ILE A 60 12.50 -9.29 -3.15
N TYR A 61 12.68 -7.98 -2.95
CA TYR A 61 13.16 -7.10 -4.01
C TYR A 61 14.50 -7.57 -4.59
N ALA A 62 15.47 -7.91 -3.73
CA ALA A 62 16.79 -8.37 -4.15
C ALA A 62 16.72 -9.60 -5.07
N THR A 63 15.75 -10.50 -4.85
CA THR A 63 15.59 -11.74 -5.63
C THR A 63 14.68 -11.57 -6.85
N LYS A 64 13.71 -10.65 -6.79
CA LYS A 64 12.65 -10.50 -7.79
C LYS A 64 12.71 -9.23 -8.63
N ARG A 65 13.72 -8.38 -8.44
CA ARG A 65 13.84 -7.08 -9.13
C ARG A 65 13.64 -7.14 -10.65
N ALA A 66 14.15 -8.19 -11.30
CA ALA A 66 14.07 -8.34 -12.76
C ALA A 66 12.65 -8.67 -13.28
N GLU A 67 11.79 -9.22 -12.41
CA GLU A 67 10.40 -9.56 -12.75
C GLU A 67 9.45 -8.38 -12.49
N LEU A 68 9.88 -7.39 -11.68
CA LEU A 68 9.05 -6.25 -11.31
C LEU A 68 8.90 -5.27 -12.47
N LYS A 69 7.68 -4.76 -12.65
CA LYS A 69 7.39 -3.67 -13.57
C LYS A 69 7.83 -2.34 -12.96
N PRO A 70 8.33 -1.40 -13.77
CA PRO A 70 8.70 -0.08 -13.30
C PRO A 70 7.49 0.63 -12.68
N VAL A 71 7.73 1.37 -11.60
CA VAL A 71 6.71 2.18 -10.92
C VAL A 71 7.23 3.61 -10.92
N PRO A 72 6.66 4.52 -11.73
CA PRO A 72 7.18 5.88 -11.84
C PRO A 72 7.03 6.62 -10.51
N ALA A 73 7.89 7.60 -10.25
CA ALA A 73 7.87 8.38 -9.00
C ALA A 73 6.52 9.08 -8.70
N ILE A 74 5.75 9.38 -9.75
CA ILE A 74 4.40 9.99 -9.68
C ILE A 74 3.33 9.02 -9.15
N GLY A 75 3.57 7.71 -9.24
CA GLY A 75 2.67 6.67 -8.81
C GLY A 75 3.26 5.82 -7.70
N SER A 76 2.44 4.97 -7.11
CA SER A 76 2.87 3.96 -6.13
C SER A 76 2.28 2.58 -6.41
N PHE A 77 1.19 2.51 -7.16
CA PHE A 77 0.45 1.28 -7.40
C PHE A 77 0.74 0.70 -8.79
N HIS A 78 1.05 -0.60 -8.84
CA HIS A 78 1.08 -1.36 -10.08
C HIS A 78 0.51 -2.76 -9.85
N ILE A 79 -0.69 -3.03 -10.36
CA ILE A 79 -1.46 -4.26 -10.04
C ILE A 79 -0.68 -5.56 -10.30
N TYR A 80 0.12 -5.63 -11.37
CA TYR A 80 0.97 -6.79 -11.64
C TYR A 80 1.97 -7.06 -10.51
N ASN A 81 2.68 -6.02 -10.05
CA ASN A 81 3.64 -6.14 -8.96
C ASN A 81 2.94 -6.58 -7.68
N VAL A 82 1.81 -5.95 -7.35
CA VAL A 82 1.01 -6.30 -6.15
C VAL A 82 0.61 -7.78 -6.18
N ARG A 83 0.07 -8.27 -7.30
CA ARG A 83 -0.39 -9.66 -7.46
C ARG A 83 0.74 -10.69 -7.52
N MET A 84 1.90 -10.32 -8.03
CA MET A 84 3.08 -11.20 -8.05
C MET A 84 3.66 -11.32 -6.64
N LEU A 85 3.83 -10.17 -5.96
CA LEU A 85 4.41 -10.12 -4.63
C LEU A 85 3.50 -10.74 -3.56
N SER A 86 2.18 -10.67 -3.70
CA SER A 86 1.24 -11.32 -2.76
C SER A 86 1.25 -12.84 -2.81
N GLN A 87 1.86 -13.45 -3.82
CA GLN A 87 2.10 -14.90 -3.88
C GLN A 87 3.34 -15.29 -3.07
N LEU A 88 4.22 -14.34 -2.80
CA LEU A 88 5.42 -14.53 -2.01
C LEU A 88 5.04 -14.32 -0.54
N LEU A 89 4.89 -15.44 0.16
CA LEU A 89 4.54 -15.49 1.58
C LEU A 89 5.50 -14.64 2.41
N PRO A 90 5.05 -13.52 3.01
CA PRO A 90 5.87 -12.82 3.97
C PRO A 90 6.07 -13.72 5.18
N LYS A 91 7.30 -13.78 5.71
CA LYS A 91 7.57 -14.48 6.97
C LYS A 91 7.09 -13.62 8.14
N LEU A 92 5.78 -13.41 8.23
CA LEU A 92 5.15 -12.70 9.34
C LEU A 92 5.19 -13.60 10.56
N GLN A 93 6.17 -13.35 11.44
CA GLN A 93 6.10 -13.85 12.81
C GLN A 93 4.98 -13.11 13.55
N SER A 94 4.30 -13.79 14.48
CA SER A 94 3.25 -13.16 15.27
C SER A 94 3.83 -12.00 16.08
N ALA A 95 3.32 -10.79 15.86
CA ALA A 95 3.67 -9.63 16.68
C ALA A 95 3.05 -9.80 18.07
N ASN A 96 3.87 -9.68 19.12
CA ASN A 96 3.41 -9.62 20.50
C ASN A 96 4.06 -8.44 21.24
N GLU A 97 3.67 -8.19 22.48
CA GLU A 97 4.19 -7.06 23.28
C GLU A 97 5.71 -7.09 23.45
N ALA A 98 6.29 -8.29 23.59
CA ALA A 98 7.72 -8.47 23.82
C ALA A 98 8.55 -8.43 22.52
N THR A 99 7.94 -8.82 21.40
CA THR A 99 8.61 -9.09 20.14
C THR A 99 7.82 -8.43 19.01
N PRO A 100 8.12 -7.16 18.69
CA PRO A 100 7.47 -6.50 17.57
C PRO A 100 7.89 -7.15 16.26
N LEU A 101 6.93 -7.31 15.35
CA LEU A 101 7.26 -7.70 13.99
C LEU A 101 8.03 -6.56 13.33
N ARG A 102 9.14 -6.89 12.66
CA ARG A 102 9.97 -5.94 11.93
C ARG A 102 10.16 -6.42 10.49
N LEU A 103 9.85 -5.56 9.53
CA LEU A 103 10.07 -5.80 8.11
C LEU A 103 10.90 -4.65 7.52
N GLU A 104 11.96 -4.99 6.80
CA GLU A 104 12.65 -4.01 5.95
C GLU A 104 11.90 -3.91 4.62
N LEU A 105 11.29 -2.76 4.39
CA LEU A 105 10.57 -2.45 3.16
C LEU A 105 11.42 -1.56 2.26
N ARG A 106 11.29 -1.75 0.96
CA ARG A 106 11.83 -0.89 -0.09
C ARG A 106 10.70 -0.32 -0.92
N SER A 107 10.71 0.99 -1.14
CA SER A 107 9.82 1.65 -2.10
C SER A 107 10.17 1.25 -3.53
N LEU A 108 9.18 0.79 -4.29
CA LEU A 108 9.25 0.61 -5.73
C LEU A 108 9.17 1.98 -6.40
N VAL A 109 10.30 2.40 -6.95
CA VAL A 109 10.44 3.58 -7.80
C VAL A 109 11.34 3.20 -8.96
N GLU A 110 10.95 3.62 -10.17
CA GLU A 110 11.65 3.42 -11.42
C GLU A 110 13.03 4.10 -11.38
N GLU A 111 14.05 3.31 -11.71
CA GLU A 111 15.47 3.63 -11.89
C GLU A 111 16.01 4.87 -11.16
N HIS A 112 16.70 4.60 -10.05
CA HIS A 112 17.64 5.51 -9.41
C HIS A 112 18.98 4.82 -9.26
N ASP A 113 20.05 5.60 -9.25
CA ASP A 113 21.41 5.12 -9.05
C ASP A 113 21.49 4.16 -7.84
N GLU A 114 22.31 3.11 -7.91
CA GLU A 114 22.47 2.15 -6.79
C GLU A 114 22.89 2.84 -5.48
N SER A 115 23.53 4.01 -5.56
CA SER A 115 23.85 4.88 -4.42
C SER A 115 22.63 5.39 -3.64
N SER A 116 21.45 5.35 -4.26
CA SER A 116 20.17 5.82 -3.72
C SER A 116 19.35 4.72 -3.03
N GLU A 117 19.86 3.48 -2.97
CA GLU A 117 19.10 2.35 -2.42
C GLU A 117 18.69 2.59 -0.96
N SER A 118 19.61 3.11 -0.13
CA SER A 118 19.35 3.38 1.30
C SER A 118 18.23 4.40 1.53
N ALA A 119 18.07 5.36 0.62
CA ALA A 119 17.01 6.38 0.69
C ALA A 119 15.62 5.81 0.42
N LEU A 120 15.52 4.65 -0.24
CA LEU A 120 14.26 3.96 -0.53
C LEU A 120 13.90 2.89 0.51
N LEU A 121 14.77 2.64 1.49
CA LEU A 121 14.51 1.68 2.55
C LEU A 121 13.70 2.30 3.69
N SER A 122 12.86 1.47 4.32
CA SER A 122 12.11 1.79 5.53
C SER A 122 12.00 0.56 6.43
N HIS A 123 11.92 0.76 7.74
CA HIS A 123 11.57 -0.28 8.70
C HIS A 123 10.11 -0.13 9.09
N LEU A 124 9.30 -1.14 8.73
CA LEU A 124 7.95 -1.30 9.25
C LEU A 124 8.02 -2.12 10.54
N MET A 125 7.56 -1.53 11.64
CA MET A 125 7.45 -2.15 12.95
C MET A 125 5.99 -2.24 13.35
N ILE A 126 5.55 -3.44 13.76
CA ILE A 126 4.19 -3.67 14.26
C ILE A 126 4.32 -4.26 15.66
N SER A 127 3.85 -3.52 16.65
CA SER A 127 3.83 -3.92 18.06
C SER A 127 2.39 -4.10 18.51
N ALA A 128 2.06 -5.28 19.03
CA ALA A 128 0.76 -5.51 19.66
C ALA A 128 0.79 -5.05 21.11
N LEU A 129 -0.22 -4.32 21.55
CA LEU A 129 -0.50 -4.03 22.96
C LEU A 129 -1.78 -4.80 23.30
N GLY A 130 -1.64 -5.91 24.00
CA GLY A 130 -2.68 -6.91 24.20
C GLY A 130 -3.22 -7.49 22.89
N SER A 131 -4.51 -7.84 22.90
CA SER A 131 -5.24 -8.35 21.73
C SER A 131 -5.92 -7.26 20.89
N ASP A 132 -5.97 -6.04 21.40
CA ASP A 132 -6.94 -5.04 20.96
C ASP A 132 -6.30 -3.85 20.24
N LEU A 133 -5.01 -3.59 20.46
CA LEU A 133 -4.30 -2.46 19.88
C LEU A 133 -3.05 -2.91 19.14
N LEU A 134 -2.82 -2.31 17.97
CA LEU A 134 -1.56 -2.40 17.24
C LEU A 134 -0.99 -1.00 17.06
N ILE A 135 0.28 -0.84 17.40
CA ILE A 135 1.08 0.33 17.02
C ILE A 135 1.87 -0.07 15.78
N VAL A 136 1.62 0.64 14.69
CA VAL A 136 2.30 0.46 13.41
C VAL A 136 3.18 1.67 13.18
N THR A 137 4.48 1.44 13.05
CA THR A 137 5.49 2.49 12.83
C THR A 137 6.25 2.21 11.56
N LEU A 138 6.45 3.22 10.73
CA LEU A 138 7.25 3.17 9.52
C LEU A 138 8.33 4.25 9.62
N GLY A 139 9.57 3.83 9.76
CA GLY A 139 10.74 4.73 9.89
C GLY A 139 11.74 4.56 8.76
N PRO A 140 12.62 5.53 8.50
CA PRO A 140 13.74 5.33 7.60
C PRO A 140 14.76 4.34 8.21
N VAL A 141 15.55 3.69 7.37
CA VAL A 141 16.64 2.81 7.81
C VAL A 141 17.91 3.65 8.04
N PRO A 142 18.72 3.37 9.09
CA PRO A 142 20.03 4.00 9.25
C PRO A 142 20.87 3.93 7.97
N PRO A 143 21.64 4.98 7.63
CA PRO A 143 22.07 6.08 8.49
C PRO A 143 21.13 7.31 8.51
N ILE A 144 19.95 7.21 7.91
CA ILE A 144 19.03 8.33 7.79
C ILE A 144 18.37 8.65 9.15
N VAL A 145 18.42 9.91 9.58
CA VAL A 145 17.98 10.38 10.92
C VAL A 145 16.63 11.10 10.90
N ASP A 146 15.93 11.07 9.77
CA ASP A 146 14.63 11.74 9.67
C ASP A 146 13.54 11.04 10.49
N CYS A 147 12.46 11.77 10.76
CA CYS A 147 11.32 11.22 11.50
C CYS A 147 10.67 10.04 10.76
N GLY A 148 10.20 9.07 11.56
CA GLY A 148 9.25 8.05 11.12
C GLY A 148 7.81 8.49 11.38
N TYR A 149 6.87 7.68 10.90
CA TYR A 149 5.44 7.87 11.08
C TYR A 149 4.87 6.71 11.88
N SER A 150 3.86 6.99 12.72
CA SER A 150 3.22 5.97 13.52
C SER A 150 1.72 6.14 13.56
N VAL A 151 1.00 5.03 13.65
CA VAL A 151 -0.44 5.01 13.84
C VAL A 151 -0.83 3.92 14.82
N CYS A 152 -1.84 4.21 15.65
CA CYS A 152 -2.47 3.23 16.52
C CYS A 152 -3.76 2.73 15.87
N LEU A 153 -3.90 1.41 15.78
CA LEU A 153 -5.04 0.72 15.19
C LEU A 153 -5.72 -0.15 16.24
N THR A 154 -7.04 -0.07 16.30
CA THR A 154 -7.84 -0.94 17.15
C THR A 154 -8.20 -2.22 16.37
N VAL A 155 -7.70 -3.36 16.81
CA VAL A 155 -7.90 -4.68 16.17
C VAL A 155 -9.37 -5.01 15.94
N PRO A 156 -10.26 -4.96 16.97
CA PRO A 156 -11.67 -5.29 16.77
C PRO A 156 -12.42 -4.29 15.86
N ARG A 157 -11.84 -3.11 15.57
CA ARG A 157 -12.42 -2.17 14.59
C ARG A 157 -12.36 -2.73 13.18
N TYR A 158 -11.33 -3.50 12.84
CA TYR A 158 -11.10 -3.98 11.48
C TYR A 158 -11.28 -5.49 11.31
N VAL A 159 -11.03 -6.27 12.37
CA VAL A 159 -11.20 -7.73 12.38
C VAL A 159 -12.31 -8.09 13.35
N ILE A 160 -13.43 -8.62 12.82
CA ILE A 160 -14.63 -8.94 13.62
C ILE A 160 -14.47 -10.31 14.27
N ASN A 161 -14.27 -11.34 13.46
CA ASN A 161 -14.22 -12.72 13.94
C ASN A 161 -13.38 -13.57 12.97
N VAL A 162 -12.31 -14.14 13.50
CA VAL A 162 -11.32 -14.93 12.74
C VAL A 162 -11.88 -16.25 12.20
N GLN A 163 -12.95 -16.77 12.79
CA GLN A 163 -13.54 -18.07 12.46
C GLN A 163 -14.58 -17.97 11.33
N LEU A 164 -15.09 -16.77 11.04
CA LEU A 164 -16.13 -16.60 10.03
C LEU A 164 -15.66 -17.08 8.65
N ARG A 165 -16.57 -17.74 7.94
CA ARG A 165 -16.45 -18.06 6.52
C ARG A 165 -17.66 -17.47 5.80
N PRO A 166 -17.48 -16.88 4.60
CA PRO A 166 -16.23 -16.73 3.86
C PRO A 166 -15.30 -15.63 4.44
N HIS A 167 -14.03 -15.57 4.01
CA HIS A 167 -13.00 -14.70 4.61
C HIS A 167 -13.36 -13.21 4.63
N GLN A 168 -14.16 -12.74 3.68
CA GLN A 168 -14.65 -11.37 3.56
C GLN A 168 -15.39 -10.92 4.83
N LEU A 169 -16.16 -11.83 5.45
CA LEU A 169 -16.95 -11.54 6.65
C LEU A 169 -16.11 -11.34 7.91
N ARG A 170 -14.80 -11.65 7.85
CA ARG A 170 -13.88 -11.43 8.98
C ARG A 170 -13.54 -9.96 9.14
N PHE A 171 -13.77 -9.14 8.12
CA PHE A 171 -13.26 -7.77 8.04
C PHE A 171 -14.37 -6.74 7.94
N ARG A 172 -14.09 -5.52 8.41
CA ARG A 172 -14.93 -4.34 8.20
C ARG A 172 -14.08 -3.08 8.10
N LYS A 173 -14.67 -2.01 7.56
CA LYS A 173 -14.05 -0.67 7.51
C LYS A 173 -12.69 -0.70 6.83
N LEU A 174 -12.58 -1.46 5.74
CA LEU A 174 -11.33 -1.66 5.00
C LEU A 174 -10.94 -0.41 4.20
N ASP A 175 -11.93 0.35 3.76
CA ASP A 175 -11.80 1.73 3.26
C ASP A 175 -11.16 2.65 4.30
N GLU A 176 -11.66 2.64 5.53
CA GLU A 176 -11.15 3.45 6.64
C GLU A 176 -9.72 3.06 7.01
N LEU A 177 -9.44 1.75 7.09
CA LEU A 177 -8.09 1.21 7.35
C LEU A 177 -7.11 1.66 6.26
N THR A 178 -7.53 1.56 4.99
CA THR A 178 -6.73 1.93 3.83
C THR A 178 -6.40 3.41 3.87
N LEU A 179 -7.41 4.27 4.09
CA LEU A 179 -7.22 5.71 4.19
C LEU A 179 -6.26 6.06 5.33
N GLN A 180 -6.50 5.49 6.52
CA GLN A 180 -5.71 5.78 7.71
C GLN A 180 -4.23 5.40 7.52
N LEU A 181 -3.94 4.22 6.97
CA LEU A 181 -2.55 3.77 6.75
C LEU A 181 -1.90 4.48 5.57
N ARG A 182 -2.62 4.69 4.47
CA ARG A 182 -2.07 5.38 3.29
C ARG A 182 -1.70 6.81 3.63
N GLU A 183 -2.61 7.58 4.24
CA GLU A 183 -2.40 9.01 4.50
C GLU A 183 -1.43 9.29 5.66
N LYS A 184 -1.44 8.46 6.71
CA LYS A 184 -0.65 8.73 7.92
C LYS A 184 0.69 8.00 7.95
N LEU A 185 0.87 6.94 7.17
CA LEU A 185 2.04 6.07 7.25
C LEU A 185 2.79 5.98 5.92
N TYR A 186 2.17 5.40 4.89
CA TYR A 186 2.87 5.05 3.65
C TYR A 186 3.14 6.25 2.74
N GLN A 187 2.14 7.11 2.52
CA GLN A 187 2.30 8.26 1.64
C GLN A 187 3.31 9.28 2.20
N PRO A 188 3.27 9.66 3.50
CA PRO A 188 4.26 10.57 4.07
C PRO A 188 5.69 10.01 3.97
N MET A 189 5.88 8.72 4.27
CA MET A 189 7.18 8.08 4.11
C MET A 189 7.65 8.12 2.66
N ARG A 190 6.80 7.73 1.70
CA ARG A 190 7.15 7.75 0.27
C ARG A 190 7.54 9.15 -0.17
N VAL A 191 6.76 10.17 0.22
CA VAL A 191 7.05 11.58 -0.09
C VAL A 191 8.41 12.00 0.46
N GLN A 192 8.74 11.62 1.69
CA GLN A 192 10.04 11.89 2.30
C GLN A 192 11.18 11.19 1.55
N GLN A 193 10.98 9.95 1.11
CA GLN A 193 11.97 9.22 0.30
C GLN A 193 12.20 9.88 -1.06
N LEU A 194 11.13 10.23 -1.79
CA LEU A 194 11.22 10.90 -3.09
C LEU A 194 11.90 12.27 -3.00
N GLN A 195 11.64 13.02 -1.93
CA GLN A 195 12.30 14.31 -1.69
C GLN A 195 13.83 14.17 -1.57
N ARG A 196 14.32 13.14 -0.88
CA ARG A 196 15.76 12.88 -0.75
C ARG A 196 16.40 12.59 -2.11
N LEU A 197 15.67 11.90 -2.97
CA LEU A 197 16.10 11.58 -4.33
C LEU A 197 15.95 12.77 -5.29
N LYS A 198 15.48 13.93 -4.82
CA LYS A 198 15.16 15.11 -5.64
C LYS A 198 14.20 14.78 -6.78
N LEU A 199 13.36 13.77 -6.58
CA LEU A 199 12.31 13.41 -7.52
C LEU A 199 11.11 14.29 -7.21
N TYR A 200 10.67 15.02 -8.23
CA TYR A 200 9.57 15.94 -8.09
C TYR A 200 8.29 15.19 -7.72
N ARG A 201 7.59 15.76 -6.73
CA ARG A 201 6.24 15.34 -6.34
C ARG A 201 5.33 15.43 -7.56
N ASN A 202 4.22 14.70 -7.52
CA ASN A 202 3.05 14.98 -8.36
C ASN A 202 2.81 16.49 -8.40
N PRO A 203 3.02 17.19 -9.54
CA PRO A 203 2.33 18.44 -9.73
C PRO A 203 0.86 18.04 -9.84
N THR A 204 0.13 18.18 -8.74
CA THR A 204 -1.32 18.18 -8.86
C THR A 204 -1.67 19.36 -9.75
N LEU A 205 -2.45 19.09 -10.80
CA LEU A 205 -3.07 20.16 -11.55
C LEU A 205 -4.08 20.88 -10.64
N LEU A 206 -4.75 20.16 -9.73
CA LEU A 206 -5.69 20.75 -8.78
C LEU A 206 -4.99 21.78 -7.88
N GLY A 207 -5.52 23.00 -7.90
CA GLY A 207 -5.00 24.14 -7.15
C GLY A 207 -4.12 25.09 -7.97
N LEU A 208 -3.84 24.76 -9.24
CA LEU A 208 -3.24 25.72 -10.18
C LEU A 208 -4.31 26.69 -10.71
N PRO A 209 -3.93 27.96 -11.00
CA PRO A 209 -4.78 28.89 -11.72
C PRO A 209 -5.24 28.33 -13.07
N GLU A 210 -6.49 28.60 -13.44
CA GLU A 210 -7.11 28.02 -14.64
C GLU A 210 -6.37 28.35 -15.94
N GLU A 211 -5.71 29.51 -15.98
CA GLU A 211 -4.92 29.98 -17.11
C GLU A 211 -3.73 29.06 -17.40
N LEU A 212 -3.22 28.36 -16.38
CA LEU A 212 -2.10 27.43 -16.53
C LEU A 212 -2.54 26.10 -17.13
N TYR A 213 -3.78 25.65 -16.94
CA TYR A 213 -4.26 24.39 -17.56
C TYR A 213 -4.16 24.45 -19.07
N SER A 214 -4.65 25.53 -19.67
CA SER A 214 -4.59 25.73 -21.13
C SER A 214 -3.15 25.75 -21.68
N ARG A 215 -2.19 26.27 -20.89
CA ARG A 215 -0.77 26.27 -21.26
C ARG A 215 -0.15 24.89 -21.16
N ILE A 216 -0.47 24.13 -20.11
CA ILE A 216 0.03 22.77 -19.89
C ILE A 216 -0.56 21.81 -20.94
N PHE A 217 -1.87 21.87 -21.17
CA PHE A 217 -2.59 20.96 -22.07
C PHE A 217 -2.16 21.09 -23.54
N ARG A 218 -1.71 22.27 -23.96
CA ARG A 218 -1.10 22.47 -25.30
C ARG A 218 0.15 21.62 -25.55
N HIS A 219 0.83 21.19 -24.51
CA HIS A 219 2.02 20.35 -24.61
C HIS A 219 1.73 18.84 -24.47
N LEU A 220 0.48 18.46 -24.23
CA LEU A 220 0.07 17.07 -24.09
C LEU A 220 -0.48 16.52 -25.42
N SER A 221 -0.15 15.26 -25.72
CA SER A 221 -0.75 14.52 -26.82
C SER A 221 -2.21 14.16 -26.53
N ARG A 222 -2.99 13.87 -27.58
CA ARG A 222 -4.40 13.48 -27.46
C ARG A 222 -4.62 12.27 -26.54
N ASN A 223 -3.69 11.30 -26.56
CA ASN A 223 -3.74 10.15 -25.66
C ASN A 223 -3.51 10.54 -24.19
N GLN A 224 -2.60 11.48 -23.94
CA GLN A 224 -2.33 11.98 -22.59
C GLN A 224 -3.49 12.83 -22.06
N LEU A 225 -4.14 13.63 -22.90
CA LEU A 225 -5.35 14.37 -22.52
C LEU A 225 -6.50 13.43 -22.15
N ASN A 226 -6.70 12.34 -22.91
CA ASN A 226 -7.69 11.31 -22.56
C ASN A 226 -7.36 10.64 -21.22
N ILE A 227 -6.07 10.41 -20.93
CA ILE A 227 -5.66 9.91 -19.62
C ILE A 227 -6.03 10.93 -18.54
N VAL A 228 -5.66 12.21 -18.67
CA VAL A 228 -5.99 13.28 -17.71
C VAL A 228 -7.50 13.38 -17.45
N ALA A 229 -8.32 13.36 -18.50
CA ALA A 229 -9.77 13.34 -18.42
C ALA A 229 -10.32 12.14 -17.64
N ASN A 230 -9.70 10.97 -17.80
CA ASN A 230 -10.07 9.75 -17.08
C ASN A 230 -9.62 9.77 -15.62
N VAL A 231 -8.51 10.42 -15.28
CA VAL A 231 -8.03 10.51 -13.89
C VAL A 231 -8.73 11.64 -13.13
N ASN A 232 -9.19 12.70 -13.82
CA ASN A 232 -9.85 13.83 -13.19
C ASN A 232 -10.93 14.45 -14.10
N ARG A 233 -12.19 14.09 -13.83
CA ARG A 233 -13.36 14.57 -14.59
C ARG A 233 -13.55 16.08 -14.53
N GLN A 234 -13.05 16.76 -13.50
CA GLN A 234 -13.14 18.23 -13.40
C GLN A 234 -12.29 18.94 -14.46
N LEU A 235 -11.26 18.25 -14.99
CA LEU A 235 -10.39 18.77 -16.03
C LEU A 235 -10.88 18.46 -17.45
N CYS A 236 -12.01 17.74 -17.61
CA CYS A 236 -12.58 17.43 -18.94
C CYS A 236 -13.12 18.65 -19.70
N GLY A 237 -13.34 19.79 -19.02
CA GLY A 237 -13.96 20.98 -19.60
C GLY A 237 -12.98 22.03 -20.14
N TYR A 238 -11.68 21.79 -20.08
CA TYR A 238 -10.60 22.74 -20.45
C TYR A 238 -9.84 22.32 -21.70
#